data_AF-A0A7S3INW5-F1
#
_entry.id   AF-A0A7S3INW5-F1
#
_cell.length_a   1.000
_cell.length_b   1.000
_cell.length_c   1.000
_cell.angle_alpha   90.00
_cell.angle_beta   90.00
_cell.angle_gamma   90.00
#
_symmetry.space_group_name_H-M   'P 1'
#
loop_
_entity.id
_entity.type
_entity.pdbx_description
1 polymer ?
#
loop_
_entity_poly.entity_id
_entity_poly.type
_entity_poly.pdbx_seq_one_letter_code
_entity_poly.pdbx_strand_id
1 'polypeptide(L)'
;FTVTLAALLLAATSTRFATCQAKPASQQFYFEHATKNIPAFEKRHKGGEDAWVAQDDLLVVADGVGGWADQGVDPALFSKQLCVDIKSIFDKDPNESLKEVLVSAVKVNPHTGSSTAVLLKFDPTEEDTLLTTNLGDSGYFVFRAQPDDDFKLRNMYKSKSQQYSFNFPYQ
;
A
#
# COMPACT_ATOMS: atom_id res chain seq x y z
N PHE A 1 -10.84 16.53 0.82
CA PHE A 1 -9.90 15.51 1.31
C PHE A 1 -9.65 14.52 0.19
N THR A 2 -8.38 14.24 -0.09
CA THR A 2 -7.93 13.41 -1.20
C THR A 2 -8.29 11.96 -0.87
N VAL A 3 -9.08 11.29 -1.72
CA VAL A 3 -9.20 9.84 -1.63
C VAL A 3 -7.91 9.27 -2.20
N THR A 4 -7.05 8.74 -1.33
CA THR A 4 -5.81 8.11 -1.75
C THR A 4 -6.13 6.78 -2.45
N LEU A 5 -6.15 6.84 -3.78
CA LEU A 5 -6.39 5.68 -4.64
C LEU A 5 -5.07 4.97 -4.91
N ALA A 6 -4.82 3.83 -4.26
CA ALA A 6 -3.74 2.95 -4.67
C ALA A 6 -4.20 2.15 -5.91
N ALA A 7 -3.86 2.65 -7.10
CA ALA A 7 -4.04 1.90 -8.34
C ALA A 7 -2.89 0.89 -8.48
N LEU A 8 -3.14 -0.36 -8.14
CA LEU A 8 -2.17 -1.44 -8.37
C LEU A 8 -2.50 -2.15 -9.70
N LEU A 9 -1.62 -1.98 -10.68
CA LEU A 9 -1.70 -2.70 -11.94
C LEU A 9 -0.88 -4.00 -11.82
N LEU A 10 -1.54 -5.15 -11.77
CA LEU A 10 -0.90 -6.46 -11.77
C LEU A 10 -1.22 -7.19 -13.08
N ALA A 11 -0.38 -6.98 -14.09
CA ALA A 11 -0.33 -7.87 -15.24
C ALA A 11 0.52 -9.10 -14.87
N ALA A 12 -0.09 -10.08 -14.23
CA ALA A 12 0.45 -11.44 -14.21
C ALA A 12 0.22 -12.06 -15.59
N THR A 13 1.11 -11.79 -16.52
CA THR A 13 1.30 -12.61 -17.70
C THR A 13 2.79 -12.81 -17.90
N SER A 14 3.21 -14.07 -17.76
CA SER A 14 4.52 -14.57 -18.16
C SER A 14 4.70 -14.38 -19.68
N THR A 15 4.99 -13.15 -20.11
CA THR A 15 5.50 -12.89 -21.45
C THR A 15 6.48 -11.74 -21.38
N ARG A 16 7.76 -12.11 -21.50
CA ARG A 16 8.92 -11.23 -21.40
C ARG A 16 8.84 -10.06 -22.39
N PHE A 17 8.92 -8.84 -21.89
CA PHE A 17 9.59 -7.76 -22.60
C PHE A 17 10.69 -7.20 -21.72
N ALA A 18 11.92 -7.37 -22.19
CA ALA A 18 13.14 -7.11 -21.46
C ALA A 18 13.47 -5.62 -21.42
N THR A 19 13.72 -5.09 -20.23
CA THR A 19 14.78 -4.10 -20.00
C THR A 19 15.42 -4.32 -18.61
N CYS A 20 16.75 -4.46 -18.64
CA CYS A 20 17.71 -4.70 -17.56
C CYS A 20 17.37 -4.17 -16.16
N GLN A 21 17.12 -5.07 -15.22
CA GLN A 21 18.06 -5.47 -14.14
C GLN A 21 17.80 -6.96 -13.80
N ALA A 22 18.86 -7.73 -13.54
CA ALA A 22 18.72 -9.15 -13.25
C ALA A 22 18.10 -9.35 -11.86
N LYS A 23 16.84 -9.80 -11.82
CA LYS A 23 16.10 -10.11 -10.59
C LYS A 23 16.64 -11.42 -9.96
N PRO A 24 16.68 -11.52 -8.62
CA PRO A 24 17.18 -12.70 -7.93
C PRO A 24 16.34 -13.93 -8.31
N ALA A 25 17.02 -15.05 -8.60
CA ALA A 25 16.45 -16.26 -9.19
C ALA A 25 15.46 -17.04 -8.30
N SER A 26 15.17 -16.56 -7.09
CA SER A 26 14.40 -17.29 -6.07
C SER A 26 12.94 -16.85 -5.93
N GLN A 27 12.48 -15.78 -6.59
CA GLN A 27 11.13 -15.26 -6.41
C GLN A 27 10.35 -15.31 -7.74
N GLN A 28 9.37 -16.22 -7.81
CA GLN A 28 8.60 -16.52 -9.01
C GLN A 28 7.59 -15.40 -9.35
N PHE A 29 7.15 -14.62 -8.35
CA PHE A 29 6.25 -13.49 -8.49
C PHE A 29 6.83 -12.25 -7.82
N TYR A 30 6.73 -11.11 -8.50
CA TYR A 30 7.18 -9.82 -7.99
C TYR A 30 6.29 -8.70 -8.53
N PHE A 31 6.32 -7.56 -7.86
CA PHE A 31 5.72 -6.31 -8.32
C PHE A 31 6.71 -5.55 -9.19
N GLU A 32 6.25 -5.09 -10.35
CA GLU A 32 6.86 -3.93 -10.99
C GLU A 32 6.06 -2.71 -10.54
N HIS A 33 6.74 -1.76 -9.90
CA HIS A 33 6.05 -0.70 -9.17
C HIS A 33 6.55 0.70 -9.55
N ALA A 34 5.61 1.64 -9.53
CA ALA A 34 5.87 3.06 -9.64
C ALA A 34 4.94 3.80 -8.68
N THR A 35 5.41 4.92 -8.12
CA THR A 35 4.69 5.65 -7.09
C THR A 35 4.54 7.11 -7.48
N LYS A 36 3.36 7.68 -7.26
CA LYS A 36 3.11 9.11 -7.47
C LYS A 36 2.27 9.65 -6.33
N ASN A 37 2.81 10.62 -5.60
CA ASN A 37 2.07 11.37 -4.58
C ASN A 37 1.80 12.79 -5.08
N ILE A 38 0.56 13.27 -4.88
CA ILE A 38 0.14 14.63 -5.22
C ILE A 38 -0.57 15.22 -3.99
N PRO A 39 0.16 15.82 -3.05
CA PRO A 39 -0.44 16.38 -1.85
C PRO A 39 -1.40 17.53 -2.13
N ALA A 40 -2.39 17.68 -1.25
CA ALA A 40 -3.27 18.85 -1.21
C ALA A 40 -2.44 20.14 -1.16
N PHE A 41 -2.87 21.18 -1.88
CA PHE A 41 -2.09 22.42 -2.10
C PHE A 41 -1.51 22.99 -0.81
N GLU A 42 -2.34 23.10 0.23
CA GLU A 42 -1.98 23.63 1.55
C GLU A 42 -0.92 22.80 2.27
N LYS A 43 -0.83 21.50 1.98
CA LYS A 43 0.04 20.54 2.67
C LYS A 43 1.29 20.16 1.88
N ARG A 44 1.45 20.68 0.65
CA ARG A 44 2.59 20.37 -0.23
C ARG A 44 3.94 20.71 0.39
N HIS A 45 4.02 21.80 1.15
CA HIS A 45 5.25 22.23 1.81
C HIS A 45 5.74 21.22 2.87
N LYS A 46 4.87 20.33 3.35
CA LYS A 46 5.18 19.24 4.29
C LYS A 46 5.29 17.86 3.63
N GLY A 47 5.09 17.80 2.30
CA GLY A 47 5.08 16.55 1.54
C GLY A 47 3.80 15.71 1.67
N GLY A 48 2.73 16.26 2.26
CA GLY A 48 1.49 15.53 2.51
C GLY A 48 1.53 14.63 3.76
N GLU A 49 0.39 13.99 4.01
CA GLU A 49 0.13 13.13 5.18
C GLU A 49 0.16 11.64 4.79
N ASP A 50 0.17 11.36 3.50
CA ASP A 50 0.23 10.02 2.93
C ASP A 50 1.68 9.50 2.91
N ALA A 51 1.83 8.20 3.10
CA ALA A 51 3.09 7.47 3.03
C ALA A 51 2.91 6.15 2.28
N TRP A 52 3.99 5.61 1.73
CA TRP A 52 3.96 4.34 1.01
C TRP A 52 5.29 3.59 1.10
N VAL A 53 5.21 2.28 0.90
CA VAL A 53 6.35 1.40 0.60
C VAL A 53 6.06 0.74 -0.73
N ALA A 54 7.04 0.75 -1.62
CA ALA A 54 6.96 0.01 -2.87
C ALA A 54 8.26 -0.77 -3.06
N GLN A 55 8.16 -2.09 -2.91
CA GLN A 55 9.20 -3.08 -3.14
C GLN A 55 8.67 -4.16 -4.08
N ASP A 56 9.57 -4.95 -4.64
CA ASP A 56 9.26 -6.08 -5.52
C ASP A 56 8.35 -7.14 -4.83
N ASP A 57 8.28 -7.16 -3.51
CA ASP A 57 7.56 -8.18 -2.73
C ASP A 57 6.54 -7.61 -1.72
N LEU A 58 6.54 -6.29 -1.52
CA LEU A 58 5.66 -5.61 -0.58
C LEU A 58 5.21 -4.25 -1.13
N LEU A 59 3.90 -4.03 -1.08
CA LEU A 59 3.30 -2.73 -1.36
C LEU A 59 2.50 -2.27 -0.14
N VAL A 60 2.69 -1.01 0.25
CA VAL A 60 2.02 -0.41 1.41
C VAL A 60 1.58 1.00 1.06
N VAL A 61 0.37 1.37 1.47
CA VAL A 61 -0.11 2.74 1.49
C VAL A 61 -0.71 3.04 2.86
N ALA A 62 -0.36 4.19 3.42
CA ALA A 62 -0.86 4.68 4.69
C ALA A 62 -1.31 6.14 4.52
N ASP A 63 -2.53 6.45 4.94
CA ASP A 63 -3.11 7.80 4.88
C ASP A 63 -3.29 8.35 6.31
N GLY A 64 -2.47 9.33 6.67
CA GLY A 64 -2.49 9.94 8.00
C GLY A 64 -3.78 10.73 8.24
N VAL A 65 -4.45 10.46 9.36
CA VAL A 65 -5.78 11.05 9.64
C VAL A 65 -5.65 12.53 9.98
N GLY A 66 -6.07 13.40 9.06
CA GLY A 66 -5.91 14.85 9.17
C GLY A 66 -6.52 15.51 10.42
N GLY A 67 -7.51 14.87 11.08
CA GLY A 67 -8.14 15.40 12.29
C GLY A 67 -7.20 15.59 13.47
N TRP A 68 -6.04 14.93 13.48
CA TRP A 68 -4.99 15.14 14.49
C TRP A 68 -4.38 16.54 14.46
N ALA A 69 -4.43 17.23 13.32
CA ALA A 69 -3.93 18.58 13.18
C ALA A 69 -4.65 19.58 14.11
N ASP A 70 -5.94 19.36 14.40
CA ASP A 70 -6.74 20.19 15.31
C ASP A 70 -6.26 20.09 16.77
N GLN A 71 -5.54 19.01 17.11
CA GLN A 71 -4.91 18.80 18.41
C GLN A 71 -3.42 19.16 18.42
N GLY A 72 -2.91 19.80 17.35
CA GLY A 72 -1.49 20.15 17.22
C GLY A 72 -0.57 18.96 16.96
N VAL A 73 -1.14 17.80 16.61
CA VAL A 73 -0.39 16.59 16.25
C VAL A 73 -0.23 16.53 14.73
N ASP A 74 0.99 16.32 14.23
CA ASP A 74 1.23 16.21 12.79
C ASP A 74 0.87 14.79 12.29
N PRO A 75 -0.22 14.62 11.52
CA PRO A 75 -0.68 13.31 11.06
C PRO A 75 0.32 12.63 10.12
N ALA A 76 1.20 13.40 9.46
CA ALA A 76 2.21 12.85 8.58
C ALA A 76 3.29 12.08 9.33
N LEU A 77 3.54 12.39 10.60
CA LEU A 77 4.56 11.68 11.40
C LEU A 77 4.16 10.23 11.65
N PHE A 78 2.88 10.01 12.01
CA PHE A 78 2.38 8.67 12.28
C PHE A 78 2.42 7.79 11.03
N SER A 79 1.84 8.24 9.92
CA SER A 79 1.76 7.45 8.67
C SER A 79 3.14 7.16 8.06
N LYS A 80 4.05 8.16 8.04
CA LYS A 80 5.42 7.98 7.52
C LYS A 80 6.21 6.98 8.36
N GLN A 81 6.14 7.10 9.68
CA GLN A 81 6.82 6.16 10.57
C GLN A 81 6.21 4.76 10.50
N LEU A 82 4.88 4.66 10.34
CA LEU A 82 4.20 3.38 10.14
C LEU A 82 4.76 2.63 8.92
N CYS A 83 4.97 3.32 7.79
CA CYS A 83 5.59 2.70 6.61
C CYS A 83 7.04 2.23 6.87
N VAL A 84 7.84 3.00 7.61
CA VAL A 84 9.21 2.63 7.99
C VAL A 84 9.20 1.37 8.88
N ASP A 85 8.30 1.32 9.86
CA ASP A 85 8.18 0.22 10.80
C ASP A 85 7.67 -1.06 10.11
N ILE A 86 6.64 -0.94 9.26
CA ILE A 86 6.13 -2.05 8.44
C ILE A 86 7.26 -2.64 7.59
N LYS A 87 8.02 -1.79 6.89
CA LYS A 87 9.15 -2.25 6.06
C LYS A 87 10.19 -2.98 6.91
N SER A 88 10.60 -2.38 8.03
CA SER A 88 11.62 -2.94 8.92
C SER A 88 11.22 -4.29 9.53
N ILE A 89 9.94 -4.45 9.88
CA ILE A 89 9.40 -5.71 10.41
C ILE A 89 9.29 -6.74 9.30
N PHE A 90 8.73 -6.37 8.15
CA PHE A 90 8.57 -7.27 7.01
C PHE A 90 9.92 -7.78 6.48
N ASP A 91 10.93 -6.92 6.34
CA ASP A 91 12.27 -7.31 5.88
C ASP A 91 12.93 -8.35 6.81
N LYS A 92 12.53 -8.44 8.09
CA LYS A 92 13.06 -9.44 9.04
C LYS A 92 12.39 -10.81 8.88
N ASP A 93 11.09 -10.82 8.63
CA ASP A 93 10.34 -12.05 8.35
C ASP A 93 9.24 -11.80 7.28
N PRO A 94 9.58 -11.96 6.00
CA PRO A 94 8.62 -11.80 4.90
C PRO A 94 7.47 -12.82 4.93
N ASN A 95 7.59 -13.91 5.69
CA ASN A 95 6.55 -14.94 5.80
C ASN A 95 5.47 -14.56 6.82
N GLU A 96 5.75 -13.63 7.73
CA GLU A 96 4.79 -13.17 8.72
C GLU A 96 3.52 -12.63 8.05
N SER A 97 2.35 -12.86 8.66
CA SER A 97 1.08 -12.39 8.11
C SER A 97 1.06 -10.86 8.08
N LEU A 98 0.54 -10.27 6.99
CA LEU A 98 0.48 -8.80 6.86
C LEU A 98 -0.28 -8.12 8.01
N LYS A 99 -1.26 -8.82 8.60
CA LYS A 99 -1.98 -8.35 9.78
C LYS A 99 -1.06 -8.22 10.99
N GLU A 100 -0.25 -9.23 11.29
CA GLU A 100 0.69 -9.18 12.42
C GLU A 100 1.80 -8.16 12.19
N VAL A 101 2.29 -8.03 10.95
CA VAL A 101 3.23 -6.96 10.57
C VAL A 101 2.63 -5.58 10.86
N LEU A 102 1.38 -5.33 10.45
CA LEU A 102 0.69 -4.06 10.71
C LEU A 102 0.50 -3.82 12.21
N VAL A 103 0.04 -4.82 12.97
CA VAL A 103 -0.16 -4.72 14.42
C VAL A 103 1.16 -4.43 15.14
N SER A 104 2.23 -5.10 14.76
CA SER A 104 3.56 -4.89 15.33
C SER A 104 4.11 -3.51 15.00
N ALA A 105 3.92 -3.03 13.77
CA ALA A 105 4.33 -1.69 13.34
C ALA A 105 3.61 -0.59 14.12
N VAL A 106 2.29 -0.71 14.32
CA VAL A 106 1.52 0.24 15.13
C VAL A 106 2.02 0.29 16.59
N LYS A 107 2.39 -0.86 17.17
CA LYS A 107 2.87 -0.94 18.57
C LYS A 107 4.21 -0.24 18.80
N VAL A 108 5.09 -0.24 17.81
CA VAL A 108 6.45 0.35 17.94
C VAL A 108 6.50 1.81 17.49
N ASN A 109 5.47 2.31 16.82
CA ASN A 109 5.42 3.68 16.34
C ASN A 109 5.37 4.66 17.53
N PRO A 110 6.36 5.57 17.69
CA PRO A 110 6.44 6.49 18.82
C PRO A 110 5.54 7.73 18.66
N HIS A 111 4.98 7.96 17.47
CA HIS A 111 4.20 9.16 17.21
C HIS A 111 2.75 8.99 17.64
N THR A 112 2.19 10.03 18.26
CA THR A 112 0.74 10.11 18.44
C THR A 112 0.09 10.37 17.08
N GLY A 113 -0.99 9.66 16.80
CA GLY A 113 -1.71 9.79 15.53
C GLY A 113 -2.52 8.55 15.21
N SER A 114 -3.10 8.55 14.02
CA SER A 114 -3.73 7.38 13.41
C SER A 114 -3.61 7.49 11.90
N SER A 115 -3.78 6.35 11.22
CA SER A 115 -3.66 6.24 9.77
C SER A 115 -4.51 5.08 9.29
N THR A 116 -5.03 5.17 8.07
CA THR A 116 -5.45 3.97 7.34
C THR A 116 -4.21 3.17 6.93
N ALA A 117 -4.39 1.90 6.55
CA ALA A 117 -3.31 1.10 6.00
C ALA A 117 -3.82 0.05 5.00
N VAL A 118 -3.17 0.00 3.84
CA VAL A 118 -3.35 -1.05 2.83
C VAL A 118 -1.99 -1.71 2.61
N LEU A 119 -1.89 -3.01 2.84
CA LEU A 119 -0.70 -3.81 2.60
C LEU A 119 -1.02 -4.93 1.61
N LEU A 120 -0.11 -5.23 0.70
CA LEU A 120 -0.20 -6.34 -0.25
C LEU A 120 1.14 -7.05 -0.41
N LYS A 121 1.10 -8.39 -0.48
CA LYS A 121 2.23 -9.25 -0.85
C LYS A 121 1.72 -10.46 -1.64
N PHE A 122 2.57 -11.07 -2.45
CA PHE A 122 2.25 -12.37 -3.04
C PHE A 122 2.33 -13.48 -1.99
N ASP A 123 1.48 -14.50 -2.11
CA ASP A 123 1.59 -15.70 -1.29
C ASP A 123 2.82 -16.50 -1.75
N PRO A 124 3.78 -16.82 -0.84
CA PRO A 124 4.94 -17.62 -1.19
C PRO A 124 4.61 -19.12 -1.35
N THR A 125 3.42 -19.56 -0.92
CA THR A 125 3.00 -20.96 -0.90
C THR A 125 2.01 -21.31 -2.01
N GLU A 126 1.20 -20.34 -2.45
CA GLU A 126 0.21 -20.51 -3.50
C GLU A 126 0.50 -19.60 -4.70
N GLU A 127 0.66 -20.19 -5.89
CA GLU A 127 0.76 -19.42 -7.12
C GLU A 127 -0.50 -18.60 -7.39
N ASP A 128 -0.34 -17.43 -7.99
CA ASP A 128 -1.43 -16.51 -8.35
C ASP A 128 -2.29 -15.99 -7.17
N THR A 129 -1.85 -16.18 -5.92
CA THR A 129 -2.54 -15.66 -4.73
C THR A 129 -1.90 -14.36 -4.23
N LEU A 130 -2.74 -13.33 -4.03
CA LEU A 130 -2.35 -12.03 -3.47
C LEU A 130 -2.89 -11.91 -2.04
N LEU A 131 -2.00 -11.86 -1.06
CA LEU A 131 -2.35 -11.63 0.33
C LEU A 131 -2.47 -10.13 0.58
N THR A 132 -3.55 -9.72 1.22
CA THR A 132 -3.82 -8.29 1.47
C THR A 132 -4.31 -8.06 2.90
N THR A 133 -4.02 -6.88 3.43
CA THR A 133 -4.59 -6.38 4.68
C THR A 133 -5.04 -4.95 4.43
N ASN A 134 -6.32 -4.67 4.68
CA ASN A 134 -6.90 -3.35 4.55
C ASN A 134 -7.51 -2.93 5.89
N LEU A 135 -7.12 -1.76 6.37
CA LEU A 135 -7.68 -1.07 7.53
C LEU A 135 -8.03 0.37 7.10
N GLY A 136 -9.34 0.66 7.10
CA GLY A 136 -9.86 1.98 6.75
C GLY A 136 -10.48 2.06 5.36
N ASP A 137 -10.59 3.28 4.83
CA ASP A 137 -11.25 3.58 3.57
C ASP A 137 -10.30 3.68 2.36
N SER A 138 -9.00 3.56 2.60
CA SER A 138 -8.02 3.28 1.56
C SER A 138 -8.31 1.94 0.88
N GLY A 139 -7.76 1.75 -0.32
CA GLY A 139 -8.05 0.54 -1.06
C GLY A 139 -7.20 0.34 -2.29
N TYR A 140 -7.37 -0.84 -2.86
CA TYR A 140 -6.65 -1.28 -4.05
C TYR A 140 -7.62 -1.83 -5.09
N PHE A 141 -7.15 -1.82 -6.33
CA PHE A 141 -7.80 -2.41 -7.48
C PHE A 141 -6.88 -3.44 -8.11
N VAL A 142 -7.44 -4.46 -8.74
CA VAL A 142 -6.69 -5.42 -9.55
C VAL A 142 -7.24 -5.33 -10.96
N PHE A 143 -6.37 -4.94 -11.90
CA PHE A 143 -6.70 -4.86 -13.31
C PHE A 143 -5.96 -5.94 -14.10
N ARG A 144 -6.60 -6.48 -15.14
CA ARG A 144 -6.01 -7.44 -16.07
C ARG A 144 -6.06 -6.91 -17.50
N ALA A 145 -4.92 -6.86 -18.17
CA ALA A 145 -4.83 -6.54 -19.60
C ALA A 145 -5.67 -7.53 -20.42
N GLN A 146 -6.36 -7.04 -21.45
CA GLN A 146 -7.13 -7.89 -22.34
C GLN A 146 -6.22 -8.47 -23.43
N PRO A 147 -6.41 -9.74 -23.85
CA PRO A 147 -5.54 -10.38 -24.84
C PRO A 147 -5.44 -9.64 -26.18
N ASP A 148 -6.49 -8.89 -26.53
CA ASP A 148 -6.61 -8.22 -27.82
C ASP A 148 -6.06 -6.80 -27.84
N ASP A 149 -5.76 -6.21 -26.67
CA ASP A 149 -5.29 -4.82 -26.53
C ASP A 149 -4.66 -4.58 -25.15
N ASP A 150 -3.33 -4.41 -25.13
CA ASP A 150 -2.56 -4.14 -23.91
C ASP A 150 -2.94 -2.83 -23.21
N PHE A 151 -3.54 -1.88 -23.94
CA PHE A 151 -4.03 -0.62 -23.36
C PHE A 151 -5.44 -0.76 -22.77
N LYS A 152 -6.11 -1.89 -23.01
CA LYS A 152 -7.43 -2.17 -22.47
C LYS A 152 -7.32 -3.00 -21.20
N LEU A 153 -7.61 -2.34 -20.08
CA LEU A 153 -7.60 -2.95 -18.75
C LEU A 153 -9.02 -3.29 -18.30
N ARG A 154 -9.22 -4.52 -17.82
CA ARG A 154 -10.47 -4.94 -17.16
C ARG A 154 -10.26 -4.98 -15.66
N ASN A 155 -11.11 -4.28 -14.92
CA ASN A 155 -11.15 -4.37 -13.46
C ASN A 155 -11.63 -5.77 -13.04
N MET A 156 -10.78 -6.51 -12.33
CA MET A 156 -11.05 -7.83 -11.78
C MET A 156 -11.57 -7.74 -10.35
N TYR A 157 -11.02 -6.81 -9.56
CA TYR A 157 -11.32 -6.69 -8.15
C TYR A 157 -11.13 -5.26 -7.66
N LYS A 158 -11.99 -4.85 -6.72
CA LYS A 158 -11.87 -3.61 -5.95
C LYS A 158 -12.05 -3.95 -4.48
N SER A 159 -11.13 -3.50 -3.63
CA SER A 159 -11.27 -3.68 -2.18
C SER A 159 -12.50 -2.91 -1.65
N LYS A 160 -13.12 -3.45 -0.59
CA LYS A 160 -14.21 -2.78 0.10
C LYS A 160 -13.64 -1.77 1.09
N SER A 161 -14.17 -0.54 1.05
CA SER A 161 -13.87 0.50 2.04
C SER A 161 -14.43 0.10 3.41
N GLN A 162 -13.68 0.36 4.48
CA GLN A 162 -14.06 0.10 5.86
C GLN A 162 -14.17 1.42 6.62
N GLN A 163 -15.40 1.82 6.95
CA GLN A 163 -15.68 3.10 7.61
C GLN A 163 -16.86 2.96 8.58
N TYR A 164 -16.85 3.74 9.65
CA TYR A 164 -18.00 3.90 10.56
C TYR A 164 -19.08 4.78 9.92
N SER A 165 -18.67 5.87 9.27
CA SER A 165 -19.54 6.79 8.52
C SER A 165 -18.74 7.48 7.40
N PHE A 166 -19.40 8.32 6.60
CA PHE A 166 -18.71 9.11 5.58
C PHE A 166 -17.57 9.93 6.21
N ASN A 167 -16.35 9.76 5.71
CA ASN A 167 -15.14 10.45 6.18
C ASN A 167 -14.75 10.10 7.64
N PHE A 168 -15.13 8.90 8.10
CA PHE A 168 -14.73 8.36 9.39
C PHE A 168 -14.30 6.88 9.25
N PRO A 169 -13.09 6.62 8.74
CA PRO A 169 -12.59 5.26 8.47
C PRO A 169 -12.29 4.49 9.76
N TYR A 170 -12.12 3.18 9.62
CA TYR A 170 -11.44 2.39 10.66
C TYR A 170 -9.96 2.76 10.68
N GLN A 171 -9.41 3.01 11.87
CA GLN A 171 -8.09 3.58 12.07
C GLN A 171 -7.56 3.28 13.48
#